data_AF-A0AAX7T6B4-F1
#
_entry.id   AF-A0AAX7T6B4-F1
#
_cell.length_a   1.000
_cell.length_b   1.000
_cell.length_c   1.000
_cell.angle_alpha   90.00
_cell.angle_beta   90.00
_cell.angle_gamma   90.00
#
_symmetry.space_group_name_H-M   'P 1'
#
loop_
_entity.id
_entity.type
_entity.pdbx_description
1 polymer ?
#
loop_
_entity_poly.entity_id
_entity_poly.type
_entity_poly.pdbx_seq_one_letter_code
_entity_poly.pdbx_strand_id
1 'polypeptide(L)' 'MLWLDIKRRLTARSDRVKSVDLHPTEPWMLASLYNGSVCVWNHETQFKMLWIL' A
#
# COMPACT_ATOMS: atom_id res chain seq x y z
N MET A 1 -18.16 19.99 16.64
CA MET A 1 -18.40 18.93 15.65
C MET A 1 -17.22 18.95 14.68
N LEU A 2 -16.25 18.05 14.82
CA LEU A 2 -15.09 18.04 13.90
C LEU A 2 -15.52 17.37 12.59
N TRP A 3 -15.33 18.08 11.49
CA TRP A 3 -15.56 17.56 10.15
C TRP A 3 -14.23 16.98 9.64
N LEU A 4 -14.15 15.66 9.49
CA LEU A 4 -12.99 15.01 8.88
C LEU A 4 -13.20 14.95 7.36
N ASP A 5 -12.38 15.69 6.62
CA ASP A 5 -12.30 15.61 5.16
C ASP A 5 -11.40 14.42 4.75
N ILE A 6 -12.02 13.26 4.49
CA ILE A 6 -11.31 12.03 4.14
C ILE A 6 -11.15 11.97 2.62
N LYS A 7 -9.91 12.08 2.14
CA LYS A 7 -9.56 11.97 0.72
C LYS A 7 -8.88 10.65 0.42
N ARG A 8 -9.37 9.92 -0.58
CA ARG A 8 -8.72 8.70 -1.10
C ARG A 8 -7.49 9.08 -1.93
N ARG A 9 -6.31 8.58 -1.54
CA ARG A 9 -5.04 8.86 -2.23
C ARG A 9 -4.64 7.80 -3.25
N LEU A 10 -4.86 6.53 -2.92
CA LEU A 10 -4.49 5.39 -3.77
C LEU A 10 -5.55 4.30 -3.68
N THR A 11 -5.88 3.69 -4.81
CA THR A 11 -6.73 2.50 -4.88
C THR A 11 -6.19 1.60 -5.95
N ALA A 12 -5.79 0.39 -5.56
CA ALA A 12 -5.21 -0.59 -6.46
C ALA A 12 -5.83 -1.97 -6.24
N ARG A 13 -6.05 -2.71 -7.33
CA ARG A 13 -6.46 -4.11 -7.24
C ARG A 13 -5.24 -5.01 -7.07
N SER A 14 -5.34 -5.93 -6.13
CA SER A 14 -4.35 -6.98 -5.88
C SER A 14 -5.06 -8.21 -5.31
N ASP A 15 -4.33 -9.32 -5.14
CA ASP A 15 -4.82 -10.47 -4.40
C ASP A 15 -5.12 -10.11 -2.94
N ARG A 16 -5.69 -11.06 -2.19
CA ARG A 16 -6.06 -10.82 -0.79
C ARG A 16 -4.84 -10.38 0.04
N VAL A 17 -4.86 -9.13 0.49
CA VAL A 17 -3.82 -8.54 1.36
C VAL A 17 -3.96 -9.11 2.77
N LYS A 18 -2.84 -9.55 3.36
CA LYS A 18 -2.78 -10.12 4.72
C LYS A 18 -2.26 -9.12 5.74
N SER A 19 -1.25 -8.35 5.38
CA SER A 19 -0.72 -7.26 6.20
C SER A 19 -0.30 -6.09 5.32
N VAL A 20 -0.30 -4.90 5.93
CA VAL A 20 0.21 -3.67 5.33
C VAL A 20 1.09 -2.98 6.37
N ASP A 21 2.24 -2.46 5.94
CA ASP A 21 3.14 -1.65 6.75
C ASP A 21 3.49 -0.35 6.04
N LEU A 22 3.70 0.72 6.81
CA LEU A 22 4.00 2.06 6.31
C LEU A 22 5.37 2.48 6.79
N HIS A 23 6.22 2.90 5.86
CA HIS A 23 7.51 3.45 6.24
C HIS A 23 7.31 4.86 6.87
N PRO A 24 7.92 5.17 8.03
CA PRO A 24 7.67 6.43 8.74
C PRO A 24 8.28 7.67 8.06
N THR A 25 9.29 7.48 7.21
CA THR A 25 10.09 8.56 6.61
C THR A 25 9.94 8.69 5.09
N GLU A 26 9.63 7.59 4.41
CA GLU A 26 9.55 7.54 2.94
C GLU A 26 8.12 7.16 2.55
N PRO A 27 7.65 7.57 1.35
CA PRO A 27 6.26 7.36 0.92
C PRO A 27 5.98 5.90 0.49
N TRP A 28 6.62 4.93 1.14
CA TRP A 28 6.54 3.52 0.80
C TRP A 28 5.58 2.79 1.74
N MET A 29 4.80 1.92 1.13
CA MET A 29 3.84 1.04 1.78
C MET A 29 4.14 -0.39 1.34
N LEU A 30 4.37 -1.27 2.30
CA LEU A 30 4.54 -2.70 2.06
C LEU A 30 3.20 -3.39 2.23
N ALA A 31 2.86 -4.30 1.32
CA ALA A 31 1.65 -5.12 1.40
C ALA A 31 2.01 -6.58 1.12
N SER A 32 1.71 -7.46 2.08
CA SER A 32 1.88 -8.91 1.90
C SER A 32 0.59 -9.51 1.31
N LEU A 33 0.74 -10.30 0.25
CA LEU A 33 -0.37 -10.95 -0.43
C LEU A 33 -0.50 -12.42 -0.02
N TYR A 34 -1.72 -12.95 -0.11
CA TYR A 34 -2.01 -14.35 0.21
C TYR A 34 -1.25 -15.36 -0.65
N ASN A 35 -0.87 -14.95 -1.87
CA ASN A 35 -0.16 -15.77 -2.84
C ASN A 35 1.35 -15.91 -2.52
N GLY A 36 1.84 -15.34 -1.41
CA GLY A 36 3.26 -15.35 -1.02
C GLY A 36 4.10 -14.22 -1.62
N SER A 37 3.51 -13.36 -2.44
CA SER A 37 4.18 -12.19 -3.01
C SER A 37 4.12 -10.99 -2.06
N VAL A 38 5.15 -10.15 -2.11
CA VAL A 38 5.21 -8.88 -1.38
C VAL A 38 5.17 -7.74 -2.38
N CYS A 39 4.22 -6.82 -2.23
CA CYS A 39 4.15 -5.61 -3.04
C CYS A 39 4.66 -4.42 -2.23
N VAL A 40 5.57 -3.64 -2.82
CA VAL A 40 5.93 -2.32 -2.34
C VAL A 40 5.21 -1.29 -3.19
N TRP A 41 4.52 -0.36 -2.55
CA TRP A 41 3.75 0.70 -3.17
C TRP A 41 4.30 2.05 -2.75
N ASN A 42 4.56 2.93 -3.71
CA ASN A 42 4.77 4.34 -3.43
C ASN A 42 3.42 5.07 -3.55
N HIS A 43 2.92 5.62 -2.45
CA HIS A 43 1.60 6.25 -2.43
C HIS A 43 1.55 7.65 -3.06
N GLU A 44 2.71 8.28 -3.34
CA GLU A 44 2.81 9.58 -4.02
C GLU A 44 2.85 9.40 -5.53
N THR A 45 3.72 8.50 -6.00
CA THR A 45 3.91 8.27 -7.44
C THR A 45 2.98 7.20 -8.01
N GLN A 46 2.21 6.52 -7.14
CA GLN A 46 1.38 5.35 -7.47
C GLN A 46 2.17 4.18 -8.08
N PHE A 47 3.49 4.17 -7.89
CA PHE A 47 4.35 3.13 -8.41
C PHE A 47 4.23 1.86 -7.57
N LYS A 48 4.10 0.71 -8.23
CA LYS A 48 4.07 -0.61 -7.61
C LYS A 48 5.29 -1.42 -8.02
N MET A 49 6.05 -1.89 -7.04
CA MET A 49 7.07 -2.91 -7.22
C MET A 49 6.57 -4.23 -6.66
N LEU A 50 6.53 -5.28 -7.49
CA LEU A 50 6.21 -6.63 -7.07
C LEU A 50 7.51 -7.37 -6.77
N TRP A 51 7.71 -7.77 -5.53
CA TRP A 51 8.77 -8.69 -5.14
C TRP A 51 8.16 -10.08 -4.95
N ILE A 52 8.69 -11.03 -5.72
CA ILE A 52 8.38 -12.45 -5.62
C ILE A 52 9.58 -13.06 -4.89
N LEU A 53 9.32 -13.71 -3.75
CA LEU A 53 10.32 -14.53 -3.06
C LEU A 53 10.51 -15.86 -3.80
#